data_AF-A0A3G4RXE3-F1
#
_entry.id   AF-A0A3G4RXE3-F1
#
_cell.length_a   1.000
_cell.length_b   1.000
_cell.length_c   1.000
_cell.angle_alpha   90.00
_cell.angle_beta   90.00
_cell.angle_gamma   90.00
#
_symmetry.space_group_name_H-M   'P 1'
#
loop_
_entity.id
_entity.type
_entity.pdbx_description
1 polymer ?
#
loop_
_entity_poly.entity_id
_entity_poly.type
_entity_poly.pdbx_seq_one_letter_code
_entity_poly.pdbx_strand_id
1 'polypeptide(L)' 'MGVSRSTIKRWLNYLESKNALVRIPVAGKVCAYASIHMKSGRIQHI' A
#
# COMPACT_ATOMS: atom_id res chain seq x y z
N MET A 1 -4.36 17.23 -2.33
CA MET A 1 -3.68 16.00 -2.80
C MET A 1 -4.39 15.52 -4.06
N GLY A 2 -3.81 15.79 -5.23
CA GLY A 2 -4.50 15.71 -6.55
C GLY A 2 -4.30 14.39 -7.30
N VAL A 3 -4.53 13.25 -6.64
CA VAL A 3 -4.49 11.93 -7.29
C VAL A 3 -5.78 11.19 -7.02
N SER A 4 -6.39 10.65 -8.08
CA SER A 4 -7.61 9.86 -7.96
C SER A 4 -7.35 8.52 -7.27
N ARG A 5 -8.37 7.98 -6.58
CA ARG A 5 -8.32 6.66 -5.96
C ARG A 5 -7.94 5.55 -6.95
N SER A 6 -8.35 5.68 -8.22
CA SER A 6 -7.99 4.75 -9.29
C SER A 6 -6.50 4.80 -9.62
N THR A 7 -5.90 5.99 -9.64
CA THR A 7 -4.45 6.17 -9.82
C THR A 7 -3.69 5.51 -8.66
N ILE A 8 -4.10 5.75 -7.41
CA ILE A 8 -3.49 5.13 -6.22
C ILE A 8 -3.56 3.60 -6.32
N LYS A 9 -4.72 3.02 -6.66
CA LYS A 9 -4.87 1.57 -6.84
C LYS A 9 -3.98 0.99 -7.95
N ARG A 10 -3.82 1.72 -9.07
CA ARG A 10 -2.95 1.32 -10.18
C ARG A 10 -1.48 1.28 -9.75
N TRP A 11 -1.03 2.28 -8.99
CA TRP A 11 0.32 2.31 -8.43
C TRP A 11 0.54 1.22 -7.38
N LEU A 12 -0.43 0.96 -6.51
CA LEU A 12 -0.35 -0.15 -5.54
C LEU A 12 -0.16 -1.50 -6.25
N ASN A 13 -0.96 -1.79 -7.29
CA ASN A 13 -0.82 -3.02 -8.07
C ASN A 13 0.55 -3.12 -8.77
N TYR A 14 1.05 -2.00 -9.30
CA TYR A 14 2.37 -1.97 -9.94
C TYR A 14 3.48 -2.31 -8.93
N LEU A 15 3.42 -1.73 -7.73
CA LEU A 15 4.44 -1.94 -6.69
C LEU A 15 4.33 -3.34 -6.04
N GLU A 16 3.12 -3.90 -5.94
CA GLU A 16 2.90 -5.30 -5.55
C GLU A 16 3.54 -6.24 -6.57
N SER A 17 3.35 -5.99 -7.87
CA SER A 17 4.02 -6.76 -8.95
C SER A 17 5.55 -6.63 -8.92
N LYS A 18 6.10 -5.57 -8.33
CA LYS A 18 7.55 -5.38 -8.16
C LYS A 18 8.09 -5.97 -6.86
N ASN A 19 7.26 -6.67 -6.06
CA ASN A 19 7.60 -7.13 -4.71
C ASN A 19 8.17 -5.98 -3.85
N ALA A 20 7.67 -4.76 -4.04
CA ALA A 20 8.06 -3.60 -3.24
C ALA A 20 7.06 -3.32 -2.10
N LEU A 21 5.87 -3.94 -2.15
CA LEU A 21 4.77 -3.78 -1.21
C LEU A 21 4.14 -5.14 -0.90
N VAL A 22 3.82 -5.37 0.38
CA VAL A 22 3.07 -6.53 0.89
C VAL A 22 1.72 -6.06 1.40
N ARG A 23 0.67 -6.80 1.03
CA ARG A 23 -0.67 -6.63 1.58
C ARG A 23 -0.78 -7.37 2.90
N ILE A 24 -1.06 -6.63 3.96
CA ILE A 24 -1.29 -7.17 5.30
C ILE A 24 -2.80 -7.12 5.55
N PRO A 25 -3.47 -8.28 5.63
CA PRO A 25 -4.85 -8.32 6.08
C PRO A 25 -4.88 -7.94 7.57
N VAL A 26 -5.46 -6.80 7.89
CA VAL A 26 -5.76 -6.42 9.28
C VAL A 26 -7.24 -6.71 9.54
N ALA A 27 -7.55 -7.24 10.73
CA ALA A 27 -8.87 -7.76 11.07
C ALA A 27 -10.01 -6.82 10.60
N GLY A 28 -10.93 -7.35 9.77
CA GLY A 28 -12.06 -6.60 9.21
C GLY A 28 -11.98 -6.35 7.69
N LYS A 29 -12.53 -5.21 7.23
CA LYS A 29 -12.57 -4.79 5.81
C LYS A 29 -11.35 -3.96 5.36
N VAL A 30 -10.36 -3.80 6.24
CA VAL A 30 -9.21 -2.91 6.01
C VAL A 30 -8.02 -3.74 5.57
N CYS A 31 -7.36 -3.31 4.50
CA CYS A 31 -6.08 -3.87 4.07
C CYS A 31 -5.00 -2.83 4.39
N ALA A 32 -3.98 -3.23 5.15
CA ALA A 32 -2.78 -2.42 5.31
C ALA A 32 -1.76 -2.80 4.23
N TYR A 33 -0.92 -1.85 3.85
CA TYR A 33 0.19 -2.09 2.92
C TYR A 33 1.50 -1.75 3.63
N ALA A 34 2.46 -2.66 3.57
CA ALA A 34 3.80 -2.45 4.09
C ALA A 34 4.80 -2.49 2.94
N SER A 35 5.66 -1.49 2.80
CA SER A 35 6.73 -1.55 1.81
C SER A 35 7.86 -2.44 2.32
N ILE A 36 8.37 -3.32 1.47
CA ILE A 36 9.42 -4.28 1.83
C ILE A 36 10.75 -3.57 2.15
N HIS A 37 10.96 -2.38 1.59
CA HIS A 37 12.15 -1.56 1.85
C HIS A 37 11.95 -0.50 2.95
N MET A 38 10.85 -0.56 3.71
CA MET A 38 10.54 0.47 4.70
C MET A 38 11.40 0.29 5.96
N LYS A 39 12.53 1.00 6.03
CA LYS A 39 13.18 1.28 7.32
C LYS A 39 12.32 2.29 8.08
N SER A 40 11.66 1.81 9.14
CA SER A 40 11.06 2.59 10.23
C SER A 40 9.92 3.57 9.89
N GLY A 41 8.70 3.24 10.33
CA GLY A 41 7.96 4.19 11.19
C GLY A 41 6.89 5.11 10.60
N ARG A 42 6.08 4.69 9.61
CA ARG A 42 4.78 5.37 9.31
C ARG A 42 3.88 4.49 8.44
N ILE A 43 2.94 3.77 9.05
CA ILE A 43 1.83 3.15 8.32
C ILE A 43 0.90 4.29 7.90
N GLN A 44 0.87 4.61 6.61
CA GLN A 44 -0.10 5.56 6.08
C GLN A 44 -1.43 4.85 5.85
N HIS A 45 -2.44 5.23 6.64
CA HIS A 45 -3.83 4.92 6.35
C HIS A 45 -4.23 5.68 5.08
N ILE A 46 -4.51 4.95 4.01
CA ILE A 46 -5.13 5.46 2.77
C ILE A 46 -6.59 5.02 2.69
#